data_AF-A0AAE1ZGD6-F1
#
_entry.id   AF-A0AAE1ZGD6-F1
#
_cell.length_a   1.000
_cell.length_b   1.000
_cell.length_c   1.000
_cell.angle_alpha   90.00
_cell.angle_beta   90.00
_cell.angle_gamma   90.00
#
_symmetry.space_group_name_H-M   'P 1'
#
loop_
_entity.id
_entity.type
_entity.pdbx_description
1 polymer ?
#
loop_
_entity_poly.entity_id
_entity_poly.type
_entity_poly.pdbx_seq_one_letter_code
_entity_poly.pdbx_strand_id
1 'polypeptide(L)'
;MDSTCSPVTERYLLSTYRHVLELFILILMSVFGAKSVLKLFKRYKGEFLRAGFAGVDMNKPSKPTIPEAQGVICGVVFLSIMFLFIPVPFWRFLVGKAGTQSNDACSSGRIREEQEAFFKSQFIQYLAGLLSVCCMLFLGFADDALNLPWRHKIGFPFVAGLPLLMVYLANEGTTRIAVPVMLRGSLGSSVDIGILYYIYMGLLTVFCTNSINIYAGVNGLEAGQAIIIGTSLIFFNLIELMGYHWRVHLFSLYFLIPFLAVSWSLYRVNRYPAKVFVGDTFCYFAGMTFAVVGILGHFSKTLLLFFLPQIINFLYSTPQLFGLIPCPRHRLPRYDSTDGLLHPSRVRFHPKSLSRAGQLVLSVFSHLGIIECKLCPDCIPNIPAALKPENVAPQAGHENMSSDEEQASEKRRARSRSPVHAKLPTEEIVEVDNLTVINMMLRVLGPKNEQQTTNTLLLLQVFCSCLAFITRYPLAWFFYDVPAN
;
A
#
# COMPACT_ATOMS: atom_id res chain seq x y z
N MET A 1 5.53 -59.80 16.47
CA MET A 1 6.00 -59.27 17.76
C MET A 1 7.30 -58.55 17.42
N ASP A 2 7.35 -57.26 17.10
CA ASP A 2 6.43 -56.18 17.43
C ASP A 2 6.13 -55.31 16.22
N SER A 3 4.83 -55.23 15.94
CA SER A 3 4.16 -54.30 15.06
C SER A 3 3.51 -53.21 15.93
N THR A 4 3.38 -52.01 15.37
CA THR A 4 2.62 -50.84 15.84
C THR A 4 3.33 -49.89 16.81
N CYS A 5 4.14 -49.00 16.25
CA CYS A 5 4.11 -47.59 16.64
C CYS A 5 4.13 -46.74 15.36
N SER A 6 3.05 -46.84 14.57
CA SER A 6 2.75 -45.81 13.57
C SER A 6 2.38 -44.52 14.32
N PRO A 7 2.77 -43.34 13.84
CA PRO A 7 2.26 -42.07 14.37
C PRO A 7 0.80 -41.93 13.92
N VAL A 8 -0.09 -42.62 14.63
CA VAL A 8 -1.53 -42.54 14.42
C VAL A 8 -2.03 -41.30 15.16
N THR A 9 -2.80 -40.48 14.44
CA THR A 9 -3.69 -39.39 14.89
C THR A 9 -3.19 -37.94 14.86
N GLU A 10 -2.53 -37.52 13.78
CA GLU A 10 -2.48 -36.09 13.36
C GLU A 10 -3.38 -35.82 12.15
N ARG A 11 -4.59 -36.43 12.16
CA ARG A 11 -5.59 -36.24 11.11
C ARG A 11 -6.86 -35.62 11.71
N TYR A 12 -7.25 -34.49 11.12
CA TYR A 12 -8.47 -33.70 11.30
C TYR A 12 -8.50 -32.63 12.42
N LEU A 13 -8.29 -31.39 11.97
CA LEU A 13 -8.55 -30.11 12.63
C LEU A 13 -9.94 -29.99 13.29
N LEU A 14 -10.92 -30.77 12.80
CA LEU A 14 -12.31 -30.81 13.28
C LEU A 14 -12.57 -31.86 14.36
N SER A 15 -11.62 -32.73 14.69
CA SER A 15 -11.81 -33.70 15.78
C SER A 15 -11.60 -33.10 17.17
N THR A 16 -10.96 -31.92 17.26
CA THR A 16 -10.71 -31.24 18.52
C THR A 16 -11.56 -29.96 18.60
N TYR A 17 -12.71 -30.03 19.27
CA TYR A 17 -13.65 -28.91 19.53
C TYR A 17 -12.97 -27.61 20.04
N ARG A 18 -11.74 -27.70 20.53
CA ARG A 18 -10.91 -26.60 21.03
C ARG A 18 -10.65 -25.51 19.99
N HIS A 19 -10.12 -25.83 18.80
CA HIS A 19 -9.72 -24.79 17.84
C HIS A 19 -10.96 -24.09 17.23
N VAL A 20 -12.06 -24.81 17.13
CA VAL A 20 -13.37 -24.25 16.78
C VAL A 20 -13.83 -23.25 17.86
N LEU A 21 -13.67 -23.60 19.14
CA LEU A 21 -13.98 -22.69 20.26
C LEU A 21 -13.07 -21.45 20.26
N GLU A 22 -11.76 -21.61 20.02
CA GLU A 22 -10.79 -20.51 19.90
C GLU A 22 -11.24 -19.51 18.81
N LEU A 23 -11.57 -20.01 17.62
CA LEU A 23 -12.10 -19.18 16.52
C LEU A 23 -13.46 -18.56 16.84
N PHE A 24 -14.36 -19.29 17.50
CA PHE A 24 -15.66 -18.76 17.91
C PHE A 24 -15.53 -17.59 18.89
N ILE A 25 -14.68 -17.73 19.92
CA ILE A 25 -14.38 -16.65 20.87
C ILE A 25 -13.80 -15.45 20.13
N LEU A 26 -12.84 -15.68 19.22
CA LEU A 26 -12.23 -14.61 18.43
C LEU A 26 -13.25 -13.87 17.56
N ILE A 27 -14.17 -14.59 16.91
CA ILE A 27 -15.24 -13.99 16.12
C ILE A 27 -16.13 -13.11 17.00
N LEU A 28 -16.53 -13.59 18.19
CA LEU A 28 -17.35 -12.80 19.13
C LEU A 28 -16.63 -11.51 19.56
N MET A 29 -15.36 -11.61 19.94
CA MET A 29 -14.52 -10.46 20.28
C MET A 29 -14.38 -9.49 19.10
N SER A 30 -14.23 -10.01 17.89
CA SER A 30 -14.10 -9.22 16.66
C SER A 30 -15.39 -8.48 16.31
N VAL A 31 -16.56 -9.11 16.48
CA VAL A 31 -17.87 -8.44 16.32
C VAL A 31 -18.06 -7.34 17.34
N PHE A 32 -17.66 -7.57 18.60
CA PHE A 32 -17.68 -6.53 19.64
C PHE A 32 -16.73 -5.37 19.30
N GLY A 33 -15.52 -5.68 18.84
CA GLY A 33 -14.55 -4.68 18.40
C GLY A 33 -15.04 -3.85 17.23
N ALA A 34 -15.64 -4.46 16.22
CA ALA A 34 -16.24 -3.77 15.08
C ALA A 34 -17.30 -2.74 15.53
N LYS A 35 -18.20 -3.13 16.44
CA LYS A 35 -19.18 -2.21 17.04
C LYS A 35 -18.51 -1.07 17.81
N SER A 36 -17.44 -1.39 18.55
CA SER A 36 -16.67 -0.42 19.32
C SER A 36 -16.00 0.62 18.43
N VAL A 37 -15.38 0.21 17.30
CA VAL A 37 -14.79 1.12 16.31
C VAL A 37 -15.82 2.15 15.80
N LEU A 38 -17.02 1.72 15.41
CA LEU A 38 -18.07 2.63 14.94
C LEU A 38 -18.50 3.64 16.01
N LYS A 39 -18.52 3.24 17.29
CA LYS A 39 -18.83 4.12 18.42
C LYS A 39 -17.69 5.12 18.65
N LEU A 40 -16.45 4.66 18.56
CA LEU A 40 -15.25 5.49 18.76
C LEU A 40 -15.10 6.56 17.67
N PHE A 41 -15.36 6.23 16.39
CA PHE A 41 -15.37 7.25 15.33
C PHE A 41 -16.32 8.40 15.62
N LYS A 42 -17.54 8.10 16.07
CA LYS A 42 -18.52 9.14 16.41
C LYS A 42 -18.06 9.97 17.60
N ARG A 43 -17.48 9.33 18.62
CA ARG A 43 -17.05 9.97 19.86
C ARG A 43 -15.82 10.87 19.67
N TYR A 44 -14.85 10.42 18.88
CA TYR A 44 -13.55 11.10 18.75
C TYR A 44 -13.41 11.96 17.49
N LYS A 45 -14.40 11.99 16.60
CA LYS A 45 -14.39 12.85 15.40
C LYS A 45 -13.95 14.30 15.69
N GLY A 46 -14.51 14.91 16.73
CA GLY A 46 -14.19 16.29 17.11
C GLY A 46 -12.75 16.47 17.60
N GLU A 47 -12.22 15.48 18.32
CA GLU A 47 -10.85 15.53 18.86
C GLU A 47 -9.79 15.43 17.76
N PHE A 48 -9.99 14.59 16.75
CA PHE A 48 -9.07 14.53 15.60
C PHE A 48 -9.05 15.85 14.83
N LEU A 49 -10.23 16.44 14.60
CA LEU A 49 -10.31 17.75 13.95
C LEU A 49 -9.64 18.85 14.78
N ARG A 50 -9.82 18.86 16.10
CA ARG A 50 -9.17 19.82 17.03
C ARG A 50 -7.66 19.65 17.08
N ALA A 51 -7.17 18.41 17.02
CA ALA A 51 -5.75 18.08 17.00
C ALA A 51 -5.08 18.31 15.64
N GLY A 52 -5.83 18.77 14.62
CA GLY A 52 -5.29 19.05 13.29
C GLY A 52 -5.19 17.83 12.36
N PHE A 53 -5.65 16.66 12.79
CA PHE A 53 -5.77 15.46 11.93
C PHE A 53 -7.00 15.59 11.04
N ALA A 54 -6.88 16.39 9.98
CA ALA A 54 -7.96 16.74 9.09
C ALA A 54 -7.49 16.89 7.64
N GLY A 55 -8.20 16.26 6.71
CA GLY A 55 -7.93 16.31 5.27
C GLY A 55 -9.10 16.89 4.50
N VAL A 56 -8.82 17.57 3.39
CA VAL A 56 -9.85 18.10 2.48
C VAL A 56 -10.17 17.04 1.43
N ASP A 57 -11.45 16.72 1.26
CA ASP A 57 -11.89 15.83 0.19
C ASP A 57 -11.88 16.57 -1.17
N MET A 58 -10.77 16.40 -1.89
CA MET A 58 -10.48 17.11 -3.15
C MET A 58 -11.41 16.69 -4.31
N ASN A 59 -12.08 15.55 -4.19
CA ASN A 59 -12.90 14.95 -5.23
C ASN A 59 -14.38 15.33 -5.14
N LYS A 60 -14.73 16.33 -4.31
CA LYS A 60 -16.09 16.83 -4.12
C LYS A 60 -16.20 18.33 -4.37
N PRO A 61 -17.34 18.82 -4.90
CA PRO A 61 -17.57 20.25 -5.12
C PRO A 61 -17.42 21.09 -3.85
N SER A 62 -17.96 20.61 -2.72
CA SER A 62 -17.95 21.32 -1.45
C SER A 62 -16.63 21.24 -0.69
N LYS A 63 -15.67 20.44 -1.17
CA LYS A 63 -14.35 20.22 -0.55
C LYS A 63 -14.40 20.12 0.99
N PRO A 64 -15.23 19.21 1.55
CA PRO A 64 -15.42 19.13 2.98
C PRO A 64 -14.13 18.70 3.68
N THR A 65 -13.84 19.32 4.82
CA THR A 65 -12.79 18.87 5.72
C THR A 65 -13.30 17.70 6.56
N ILE A 66 -12.58 16.58 6.55
CA ILE A 66 -12.96 15.36 7.27
C ILE A 66 -11.79 14.88 8.14
N PRO A 67 -12.06 14.19 9.27
CA PRO A 67 -11.00 13.71 10.15
C PRO A 67 -10.13 12.66 9.43
N GLU A 68 -8.83 12.78 9.61
CA GLU A 68 -7.79 11.92 9.02
C GLU A 68 -7.16 11.00 10.07
N ALA A 69 -6.24 10.13 9.65
CA ALA A 69 -5.55 9.14 10.50
C ALA A 69 -6.50 8.23 11.30
N GLN A 70 -7.74 8.00 10.82
CA GLN A 70 -8.72 7.20 11.56
C GLN A 70 -8.38 5.71 11.62
N GLY A 71 -7.41 5.25 10.82
CA GLY A 71 -6.81 3.92 10.94
C GLY A 71 -6.30 3.61 12.35
N VAL A 72 -5.89 4.62 13.11
CA VAL A 72 -5.38 4.45 14.49
C VAL A 72 -6.43 3.82 15.42
N ILE A 73 -7.70 4.20 15.29
CA ILE A 73 -8.80 3.65 16.10
C ILE A 73 -8.98 2.16 15.78
N CYS A 74 -8.93 1.79 14.50
CA CYS A 74 -9.01 0.39 14.08
C CYS A 74 -7.85 -0.43 14.62
N GLY A 75 -6.63 0.10 14.50
CA GLY A 75 -5.42 -0.56 15.01
C GLY A 75 -5.44 -0.74 16.53
N VAL A 76 -5.85 0.27 17.30
CA VAL A 76 -5.95 0.18 18.77
C VAL A 76 -6.99 -0.87 19.19
N VAL A 77 -8.16 -0.90 18.55
CA VAL A 77 -9.18 -1.93 18.84
C VAL A 77 -8.70 -3.32 18.42
N PHE A 78 -8.03 -3.43 17.27
CA PHE A 78 -7.38 -4.67 16.83
C PHE A 78 -6.37 -5.19 17.86
N LEU A 79 -5.43 -4.34 18.29
CA LEU A 79 -4.44 -4.70 19.30
C LEU A 79 -5.10 -5.10 20.63
N SER A 80 -6.16 -4.39 21.03
CA SER A 80 -6.92 -4.73 22.24
C SER A 80 -7.55 -6.11 22.16
N ILE A 81 -8.17 -6.47 21.02
CA ILE A 81 -8.69 -7.83 20.78
C ILE A 81 -7.54 -8.84 20.87
N MET A 82 -6.43 -8.58 20.17
CA MET A 82 -5.30 -9.50 20.10
C MET A 82 -4.65 -9.72 21.46
N PHE A 83 -4.51 -8.69 22.29
CA PHE A 83 -3.98 -8.82 23.66
C PHE A 83 -4.91 -9.62 24.56
N LEU A 84 -6.21 -9.33 24.52
CA LEU A 84 -7.21 -10.05 25.30
C LEU A 84 -7.39 -11.49 24.82
N PHE A 85 -7.09 -11.78 23.55
CA PHE A 85 -7.18 -13.12 22.98
C PHE A 85 -5.99 -14.00 23.34
N ILE A 86 -4.82 -13.45 23.72
CA ILE A 86 -3.62 -14.22 24.08
C ILE A 86 -3.92 -15.43 24.99
N PRO A 87 -4.68 -15.30 26.10
CA PRO A 87 -4.88 -16.44 26.99
C PRO A 87 -5.68 -17.59 26.38
N VAL A 88 -6.44 -17.35 25.30
CA VAL A 88 -7.38 -18.32 24.71
C VAL A 88 -6.66 -19.49 24.02
N PRO A 89 -5.83 -19.29 22.97
CA PRO A 89 -5.08 -20.38 22.35
C PRO A 89 -4.00 -20.97 23.28
N PHE A 90 -3.63 -20.26 24.35
CA PHE A 90 -2.52 -20.62 25.24
C PHE A 90 -2.95 -21.10 26.65
N TRP A 91 -4.26 -21.24 26.91
CA TRP A 91 -4.84 -21.51 28.24
C TRP A 91 -4.22 -22.68 28.98
N ARG A 92 -4.01 -23.84 28.30
CA ARG A 92 -3.48 -25.05 28.94
C ARG A 92 -2.08 -24.86 29.52
N PHE A 93 -1.25 -24.00 28.92
CA PHE A 93 0.08 -23.70 29.42
C PHE A 93 0.04 -22.68 30.56
N LEU A 94 -0.89 -21.73 30.52
CA LEU A 94 -1.10 -20.75 31.58
C LEU A 94 -1.65 -21.40 32.86
N VAL A 95 -2.58 -22.34 32.74
CA VAL A 95 -3.24 -23.00 33.87
C VAL A 95 -2.57 -24.32 34.28
N GLY A 96 -2.00 -25.07 33.33
CA GLY A 96 -1.39 -26.37 33.57
C GLY A 96 -0.13 -26.35 34.45
N LYS A 97 0.54 -25.20 34.60
CA LYS A 97 1.63 -25.05 35.58
C LYS A 97 1.14 -25.06 37.03
N ALA A 98 -0.15 -24.84 37.29
CA ALA A 98 -0.70 -24.75 38.64
C ALA A 98 -1.20 -26.11 39.20
N GLY A 99 -1.31 -27.16 38.37
CA GLY A 99 -2.11 -28.35 38.72
C GLY A 99 -1.44 -29.73 38.74
N THR A 100 -0.17 -29.87 38.35
CA THR A 100 0.40 -31.22 38.13
C THR A 100 1.74 -31.42 38.86
N GLN A 101 1.67 -31.69 40.16
CA GLN A 101 2.66 -32.50 40.87
C GLN A 101 2.16 -33.95 40.89
N SER A 102 2.50 -34.75 39.88
CA SER A 102 2.29 -36.20 39.96
C SER A 102 3.41 -36.96 39.23
N ASN A 103 3.92 -37.97 39.94
CA ASN A 103 5.19 -38.66 39.77
C ASN A 103 5.20 -39.71 38.63
N ASP A 104 5.51 -39.33 37.39
CA ASP A 104 6.01 -40.27 36.37
C ASP A 104 7.12 -39.63 35.53
N ALA A 105 8.38 -39.96 35.87
CA ALA A 105 9.51 -39.06 35.66
C ALA A 105 10.27 -39.16 34.32
N CYS A 106 10.18 -40.26 33.56
CA CYS A 106 11.13 -40.50 32.45
C CYS A 106 10.52 -40.37 31.04
N SER A 107 9.37 -41.00 30.77
CA SER A 107 8.63 -40.86 29.50
C SER A 107 7.82 -39.56 29.40
N SER A 108 7.37 -39.03 30.54
CA SER A 108 6.64 -37.77 30.61
C SER A 108 7.56 -36.54 30.44
N GLY A 109 8.87 -36.67 30.67
CA GLY A 109 9.84 -35.58 30.57
C GLY A 109 10.03 -35.09 29.13
N ARG A 110 10.30 -36.02 28.20
CA ARG A 110 10.54 -35.71 26.78
C ARG A 110 9.30 -35.15 26.08
N ILE A 111 8.12 -35.73 26.35
CA ILE A 111 6.84 -35.23 25.82
C ILE A 111 6.53 -33.83 26.36
N ARG A 112 6.86 -33.55 27.64
CA ARG A 112 6.66 -32.23 28.25
C ARG A 112 7.61 -31.18 27.68
N GLU A 113 8.88 -31.53 27.43
CA GLU A 113 9.86 -30.65 26.78
C GLU A 113 9.45 -30.31 25.35
N GLU A 114 9.01 -31.29 24.56
CA GLU A 114 8.51 -31.06 23.19
C GLU A 114 7.26 -30.17 23.18
N GLN A 115 6.31 -30.39 24.10
CA GLN A 115 5.13 -29.54 24.25
C GLN A 115 5.49 -28.11 24.69
N GLU A 116 6.48 -27.94 25.56
CA GLU A 116 6.94 -26.62 26.01
C GLU A 116 7.68 -25.85 24.92
N ALA A 117 8.58 -26.52 24.18
CA ALA A 117 9.26 -25.93 23.03
C ALA A 117 8.26 -25.51 21.94
N PHE A 118 7.27 -26.37 21.67
CA PHE A 118 6.19 -26.08 20.73
C PHE A 118 5.35 -24.86 21.14
N PHE A 119 4.95 -24.78 22.41
CA PHE A 119 4.26 -23.61 22.96
C PHE A 119 5.07 -22.34 22.79
N LYS A 120 6.36 -22.38 23.17
CA LYS A 120 7.26 -21.23 23.06
C LYS A 120 7.33 -20.76 21.61
N SER A 121 7.47 -21.66 20.65
CA SER A 121 7.51 -21.29 19.22
C SER A 121 6.25 -20.54 18.77
N GLN A 122 5.06 -21.08 19.02
CA GLN A 122 3.78 -20.47 18.60
C GLN A 122 3.49 -19.15 19.34
N PHE A 123 3.78 -19.10 20.64
CA PHE A 123 3.60 -17.90 21.45
C PHE A 123 4.55 -16.77 21.02
N ILE A 124 5.82 -17.11 20.76
CA ILE A 124 6.84 -16.16 20.26
C ILE A 124 6.44 -15.63 18.88
N GLN A 125 5.96 -16.48 17.97
CA GLN A 125 5.42 -16.04 16.67
C GLN A 125 4.26 -15.06 16.82
N TYR A 126 3.32 -15.35 17.73
CA TYR A 126 2.19 -14.45 18.02
C TYR A 126 2.66 -13.10 18.56
N LEU A 127 3.54 -13.09 19.55
CA LEU A 127 4.06 -11.86 20.14
C LEU A 127 4.90 -11.04 19.15
N ALA A 128 5.74 -11.68 18.34
CA ALA A 128 6.54 -10.99 17.32
C ALA A 128 5.65 -10.39 16.22
N GLY A 129 4.63 -11.14 15.77
CA GLY A 129 3.60 -10.63 14.88
C GLY A 129 2.93 -9.37 15.43
N LEU A 130 2.49 -9.45 16.68
CA LEU A 130 1.80 -8.36 17.34
C LEU A 130 2.70 -7.14 17.59
N LEU A 131 3.96 -7.36 17.95
CA LEU A 131 4.98 -6.32 18.10
C LEU A 131 5.20 -5.59 16.77
N SER A 132 5.39 -6.32 15.67
CA SER A 132 5.56 -5.72 14.35
C SER A 132 4.34 -4.89 13.91
N VAL A 133 3.12 -5.40 14.11
CA VAL A 133 1.90 -4.65 13.82
C VAL A 133 1.77 -3.40 14.71
N CYS A 134 2.07 -3.52 16.01
CA CYS A 134 2.02 -2.39 16.94
C CYS A 134 3.03 -1.30 16.58
N CYS A 135 4.28 -1.68 16.30
CA CYS A 135 5.31 -0.75 15.83
C CYS A 135 4.87 -0.06 14.54
N MET A 136 4.29 -0.81 13.59
CA MET A 136 3.88 -0.23 12.32
C MET A 136 2.65 0.68 12.43
N LEU A 137 1.71 0.36 13.31
CA LEU A 137 0.59 1.22 13.62
C LEU A 137 1.06 2.55 14.22
N PHE A 138 2.00 2.49 15.17
CA PHE A 138 2.60 3.68 15.76
C PHE A 138 3.35 4.52 14.71
N LEU A 139 4.17 3.88 13.88
CA LEU A 139 4.94 4.56 12.84
C LEU A 139 4.05 5.20 11.77
N GLY A 140 2.95 4.55 11.38
CA GLY A 140 2.00 5.12 10.44
C GLY A 140 1.28 6.33 11.03
N PHE A 141 0.94 6.29 12.32
CA PHE A 141 0.38 7.46 13.01
C PHE A 141 1.40 8.60 13.17
N ALA A 142 2.66 8.27 13.44
CA ALA A 142 3.74 9.25 13.45
C ALA A 142 3.98 9.87 12.07
N ASP A 143 3.84 9.10 10.99
CA ASP A 143 3.93 9.60 9.62
C ASP A 143 2.78 10.56 9.28
N ASP A 144 1.54 10.21 9.64
CA ASP A 144 0.38 11.10 9.51
C ASP A 144 0.56 12.40 10.31
N ALA A 145 1.16 12.34 11.51
CA ALA A 145 1.38 13.50 12.37
C ALA A 145 2.55 14.39 11.92
N LEU A 146 3.64 13.80 11.45
CA LEU A 146 4.92 14.48 11.21
C LEU A 146 5.23 14.70 9.72
N ASN A 147 4.48 14.06 8.81
CA ASN A 147 4.75 14.06 7.37
C ASN A 147 6.20 13.67 7.05
N LEU A 148 6.57 12.42 7.37
CA LEU A 148 7.97 12.01 7.31
C LEU A 148 8.51 11.94 5.87
N PRO A 149 9.81 12.25 5.65
CA PRO A 149 10.45 12.06 4.36
C PRO A 149 10.39 10.60 3.88
N TRP A 150 10.30 10.39 2.56
CA TRP A 150 10.14 9.07 1.91
C TRP A 150 11.13 8.00 2.37
N ARG A 151 12.38 8.38 2.69
CA ARG A 151 13.41 7.46 3.21
C ARG A 151 12.97 6.73 4.48
N HIS A 152 12.20 7.39 5.33
CA HIS A 152 11.67 6.82 6.56
C HIS A 152 10.51 5.85 6.30
N LYS A 153 9.75 6.09 5.22
CA LYS A 153 8.70 5.19 4.73
C LYS A 153 9.25 3.87 4.18
N ILE A 154 10.56 3.79 3.92
CA ILE A 154 11.27 2.56 3.56
C ILE A 154 11.99 1.96 4.77
N GLY A 155 12.80 2.77 5.46
CA GLY A 155 13.65 2.28 6.56
C GLY A 155 12.84 1.78 7.76
N PHE A 156 11.81 2.51 8.18
CA PHE A 156 11.07 2.13 9.39
C PHE A 156 10.22 0.87 9.22
N PRO A 157 9.55 0.62 8.07
CA PRO A 157 8.89 -0.68 7.86
C PRO A 157 9.81 -1.88 7.81
N PHE A 158 11.03 -1.71 7.30
CA PHE A 158 12.05 -2.76 7.38
C PHE A 158 12.41 -3.06 8.84
N VAL A 159 12.70 -2.03 9.64
CA VAL A 159 13.05 -2.17 11.07
C VAL A 159 11.90 -2.77 11.87
N ALA A 160 10.67 -2.33 11.64
CA ALA A 160 9.48 -2.87 12.30
C ALA A 160 9.21 -4.34 11.93
N GLY A 161 9.73 -4.82 10.80
CA GLY A 161 9.67 -6.24 10.40
C GLY A 161 10.73 -7.12 11.08
N LEU A 162 11.77 -6.55 11.70
CA LEU A 162 12.86 -7.32 12.31
C LEU A 162 12.42 -8.38 13.35
N PRO A 163 11.41 -8.14 14.22
CA PRO A 163 10.91 -9.17 15.12
C PRO A 163 10.47 -10.44 14.37
N LEU A 164 9.83 -10.30 13.21
CA LEU A 164 9.41 -11.43 12.37
C LEU A 164 10.62 -12.19 11.83
N LEU A 165 11.63 -11.47 11.33
CA LEU A 165 12.86 -12.06 10.79
C LEU A 165 13.61 -12.85 11.88
N MET A 166 13.68 -12.31 13.10
CA MET A 166 14.33 -12.99 14.22
C MET A 166 13.59 -14.26 14.63
N VAL A 167 12.26 -14.22 14.63
CA VAL A 167 11.46 -15.41 14.93
C VAL A 167 11.53 -16.45 13.81
N TYR A 168 11.61 -16.02 12.55
CA TYR A 168 11.83 -16.92 11.42
C TYR A 168 13.17 -17.63 11.54
N LEU A 169 14.23 -16.88 11.88
CA LEU A 169 15.57 -17.41 12.10
C LEU A 169 15.62 -18.37 13.29
N ALA A 170 15.02 -17.98 14.43
CA ALA A 170 15.04 -18.78 15.66
C ALA A 170 14.24 -20.09 15.56
N ASN A 171 13.26 -20.16 14.66
CA ASN A 171 12.51 -21.39 14.38
C ASN A 171 13.12 -22.21 13.22
N GLU A 172 14.38 -21.96 12.86
CA GLU A 172 15.09 -22.67 11.79
C GLU A 172 14.35 -22.66 10.44
N GLY A 173 13.71 -21.52 10.13
CA GLY A 173 12.97 -21.34 8.89
C GLY A 173 13.85 -21.56 7.65
N THR A 174 13.32 -22.29 6.66
CA THR A 174 14.09 -22.60 5.45
C THR A 174 14.34 -21.36 4.59
N THR A 175 15.56 -21.22 4.07
CA THR A 175 15.92 -20.20 3.07
C THR A 175 15.86 -20.74 1.64
N ARG A 176 15.43 -22.00 1.47
CA ARG A 176 15.25 -22.63 0.16
C ARG A 176 13.93 -22.22 -0.48
N ILE A 177 13.99 -21.78 -1.72
CA ILE A 177 12.82 -21.47 -2.55
C ILE A 177 12.63 -22.55 -3.61
N ALA A 178 11.39 -22.97 -3.81
CA ALA A 178 11.03 -23.85 -4.93
C ALA A 178 11.13 -23.08 -6.25
N VAL A 179 11.81 -23.67 -7.23
CA VAL A 179 12.01 -23.09 -8.57
C VAL A 179 10.88 -23.55 -9.51
N PRO A 180 10.26 -22.62 -10.28
CA PRO A 180 9.27 -22.98 -11.29
C PRO A 180 9.85 -23.92 -12.35
N VAL A 181 9.03 -24.84 -12.88
CA VAL A 181 9.44 -25.89 -13.83
C VAL A 181 10.30 -25.36 -14.98
N MET A 182 9.93 -24.22 -15.56
CA MET A 182 10.64 -23.60 -16.69
C MET A 182 12.10 -23.24 -16.39
N LEU A 183 12.43 -22.99 -15.12
CA LEU A 183 13.77 -22.55 -14.68
C LEU A 183 14.58 -23.69 -14.04
N ARG A 184 13.99 -24.88 -13.87
CA ARG A 184 14.66 -26.01 -13.20
C ARG A 184 15.87 -26.52 -13.98
N GLY A 185 15.89 -26.38 -15.29
CA GLY A 185 17.02 -26.80 -16.13
C GLY A 185 18.35 -26.12 -15.77
N SER A 186 18.30 -24.87 -15.28
CA SER A 186 19.50 -24.12 -14.89
C SER A 186 19.72 -24.03 -13.38
N LEU A 187 18.65 -24.08 -12.58
CA LEU A 187 18.68 -23.78 -11.15
C LEU A 187 18.32 -24.97 -10.24
N GLY A 188 17.98 -26.13 -10.82
CA GLY A 188 17.47 -27.28 -10.07
C GLY A 188 16.05 -27.08 -9.55
N SER A 189 15.56 -28.01 -8.72
CA SER A 189 14.19 -27.98 -8.17
C SER A 189 14.01 -26.96 -7.05
N SER A 190 15.07 -26.64 -6.31
CA SER A 190 15.08 -25.65 -5.25
C SER A 190 16.43 -24.96 -5.15
N VAL A 191 16.43 -23.66 -4.84
CA VAL A 191 17.65 -22.86 -4.62
C VAL A 191 17.65 -22.33 -3.20
N ASP A 192 18.79 -22.47 -2.52
CA ASP A 192 19.04 -21.78 -1.27
C ASP A 192 19.59 -20.38 -1.54
N ILE A 193 18.84 -19.35 -1.15
CA ILE A 193 19.24 -17.95 -1.35
C ILE A 193 19.81 -17.31 -0.07
N GLY A 194 19.92 -18.06 1.03
CA GLY A 194 20.54 -17.64 2.28
C GLY A 194 20.06 -16.29 2.80
N ILE A 195 21.00 -15.37 3.04
CA ILE A 195 20.72 -14.02 3.57
C ILE A 195 19.75 -13.21 2.69
N LEU A 196 19.70 -13.46 1.38
CA LEU A 196 18.79 -12.77 0.47
C LEU A 196 17.32 -13.08 0.79
N TYR A 197 17.04 -14.25 1.40
CA TYR A 197 15.68 -14.58 1.87
C TYR A 197 15.23 -13.65 3.01
N TYR A 198 16.14 -13.32 3.92
CA TYR A 198 15.86 -12.39 5.02
C TYR A 198 15.68 -10.96 4.51
N ILE A 199 16.50 -10.53 3.56
CA ILE A 199 16.32 -9.23 2.88
C ILE A 199 14.97 -9.20 2.17
N TYR A 200 14.61 -10.27 1.46
CA TYR A 200 13.30 -10.39 0.83
C TYR A 200 12.14 -10.26 1.84
N MET A 201 12.21 -10.94 2.99
CA MET A 201 11.17 -10.82 4.03
C MET A 201 11.08 -9.38 4.57
N GLY A 202 12.20 -8.72 4.82
CA GLY A 202 12.21 -7.32 5.24
C GLY A 202 11.66 -6.37 4.17
N LEU A 203 12.01 -6.59 2.89
CA LEU A 203 11.44 -5.81 1.79
C LEU A 203 9.98 -6.13 1.53
N LEU A 204 9.50 -7.32 1.87
CA LEU A 204 8.10 -7.69 1.78
C LEU A 204 7.25 -6.86 2.77
N THR A 205 7.74 -6.59 3.98
CA THR A 205 7.04 -5.70 4.91
C THR A 205 6.95 -4.28 4.36
N VAL A 206 8.06 -3.76 3.81
CA VAL A 206 8.10 -2.44 3.16
C VAL A 206 7.15 -2.38 1.97
N PHE A 207 7.14 -3.41 1.13
CA PHE A 207 6.28 -3.48 -0.04
C PHE A 207 4.81 -3.50 0.35
N CYS A 208 4.40 -4.34 1.30
CA CYS A 208 2.98 -4.46 1.67
C CYS A 208 2.42 -3.13 2.23
N THR A 209 3.19 -2.39 3.04
CA THR A 209 2.73 -1.11 3.60
C THR A 209 2.66 -0.01 2.55
N ASN A 210 3.72 0.15 1.76
CA ASN A 210 3.80 1.23 0.77
C ASN A 210 2.92 0.98 -0.45
N SER A 211 2.74 -0.27 -0.87
CA SER A 211 1.98 -0.59 -2.09
C SER A 211 0.48 -0.31 -1.94
N ILE A 212 -0.09 -0.53 -0.75
CA ILE A 212 -1.45 -0.06 -0.42
C ILE A 212 -1.47 1.47 -0.38
N ASN A 213 -0.46 2.09 0.23
CA ASN A 213 -0.42 3.54 0.41
C ASN A 213 -0.32 4.34 -0.91
N ILE A 214 0.43 3.85 -1.89
CA ILE A 214 0.53 4.50 -3.21
C ILE A 214 -0.64 4.15 -4.14
N TYR A 215 -1.47 3.17 -3.78
CA TYR A 215 -2.67 2.78 -4.51
C TYR A 215 -3.93 3.26 -3.76
N ALA A 216 -4.00 4.57 -3.60
CA ALA A 216 -4.90 5.28 -2.71
C ALA A 216 -5.46 6.54 -3.39
N GLY A 217 -6.43 7.20 -2.73
CA GLY A 217 -6.84 8.56 -3.11
C GLY A 217 -8.23 8.74 -3.70
N VAL A 218 -9.05 7.68 -3.69
CA VAL A 218 -10.48 7.77 -3.96
C VAL A 218 -11.25 7.09 -2.81
N ASN A 219 -12.38 7.68 -2.44
CA ASN A 219 -13.12 7.34 -1.22
C ASN A 219 -13.47 5.85 -1.08
N GLY A 220 -12.76 5.14 -0.19
CA GLY A 220 -13.00 3.74 0.13
C GLY A 220 -12.01 2.74 -0.49
N LEU A 221 -11.03 3.19 -1.28
CA LEU A 221 -10.13 2.30 -2.01
C LEU A 221 -9.15 1.57 -1.09
N GLU A 222 -8.55 2.26 -0.12
CA GLU A 222 -7.52 1.72 0.79
C GLU A 222 -8.12 0.65 1.71
N ALA A 223 -9.24 0.98 2.38
CA ALA A 223 -9.96 0.02 3.21
C ALA A 223 -10.61 -1.11 2.38
N GLY A 224 -11.17 -0.77 1.21
CA GLY A 224 -11.85 -1.73 0.34
C GLY A 224 -10.91 -2.78 -0.23
N GLN A 225 -9.76 -2.38 -0.77
CA GLN A 225 -8.79 -3.33 -1.33
C GLN A 225 -8.22 -4.24 -0.23
N ALA A 226 -7.96 -3.69 0.96
CA ALA A 226 -7.48 -4.46 2.11
C ALA A 226 -8.52 -5.47 2.60
N ILE A 227 -9.81 -5.12 2.60
CA ILE A 227 -10.90 -6.06 2.91
C ILE A 227 -10.95 -7.21 1.91
N ILE A 228 -10.80 -6.94 0.61
CA ILE A 228 -10.81 -7.99 -0.42
C ILE A 228 -9.61 -8.91 -0.23
N ILE A 229 -8.40 -8.36 -0.07
CA ILE A 229 -7.19 -9.15 0.19
C ILE A 229 -7.35 -9.99 1.46
N GLY A 230 -7.81 -9.39 2.56
CA GLY A 230 -8.02 -10.08 3.83
C GLY A 230 -9.07 -11.19 3.74
N THR A 231 -10.15 -10.96 3.00
CA THR A 231 -11.19 -11.99 2.76
C THR A 231 -10.65 -13.13 1.91
N SER A 232 -9.90 -12.82 0.85
CA SER A 232 -9.23 -13.83 0.03
C SER A 232 -8.23 -14.66 0.85
N LEU A 233 -7.43 -14.03 1.71
CA LEU A 233 -6.53 -14.75 2.61
C LEU A 233 -7.30 -15.60 3.63
N ILE A 234 -8.41 -15.13 4.20
CA ILE A 234 -9.25 -15.96 5.08
C ILE A 234 -9.77 -17.18 4.33
N PHE A 235 -10.31 -17.00 3.12
CA PHE A 235 -10.81 -18.12 2.32
C PHE A 235 -9.70 -19.12 1.96
N PHE A 236 -8.53 -18.62 1.56
CA PHE A 236 -7.33 -19.43 1.35
C PHE A 236 -6.95 -20.22 2.60
N ASN A 237 -6.86 -19.58 3.76
CA ASN A 237 -6.52 -20.25 5.02
C ASN A 237 -7.57 -21.30 5.39
N LEU A 238 -8.86 -21.04 5.20
CA LEU A 238 -9.93 -21.99 5.48
C LEU A 238 -9.82 -23.26 4.63
N ILE A 239 -9.42 -23.15 3.37
CA ILE A 239 -9.14 -24.31 2.51
C ILE A 239 -7.92 -25.08 3.06
N GLU A 240 -6.83 -24.36 3.34
CA GLU A 240 -5.56 -24.96 3.77
C GLU A 240 -5.57 -25.48 5.23
N LEU A 241 -6.61 -25.18 6.02
CA LEU A 241 -6.84 -25.82 7.32
C LEU A 241 -7.02 -27.34 7.19
N MET A 242 -7.45 -27.84 6.02
CA MET A 242 -7.56 -29.27 5.75
C MET A 242 -6.22 -29.88 5.30
N GLY A 243 -5.18 -29.07 5.09
CA GLY A 243 -3.86 -29.48 4.63
C GLY A 243 -2.88 -29.83 5.74
N TYR A 244 -1.67 -30.21 5.33
CA TYR A 244 -0.59 -30.61 6.24
C TYR A 244 -0.12 -29.46 7.16
N HIS A 245 -0.09 -28.23 6.64
CA HIS A 245 0.40 -27.05 7.37
C HIS A 245 -0.71 -26.26 8.08
N TRP A 246 -1.81 -26.91 8.49
CA TRP A 246 -2.99 -26.24 9.05
C TRP A 246 -2.70 -25.26 10.21
N ARG A 247 -1.66 -25.51 11.02
CA ARG A 247 -1.32 -24.70 12.20
C ARG A 247 -0.95 -23.27 11.83
N VAL A 248 -0.19 -23.07 10.76
CA VAL A 248 0.22 -21.74 10.31
C VAL A 248 -0.96 -20.98 9.66
N HIS A 249 -1.92 -21.71 9.09
CA HIS A 249 -3.17 -21.16 8.57
C HIS A 249 -4.12 -20.76 9.70
N LEU A 250 -4.21 -21.56 10.77
CA LEU A 250 -4.94 -21.19 11.99
C LEU A 250 -4.34 -19.94 12.65
N PHE A 251 -3.01 -19.87 12.75
CA PHE A 251 -2.29 -18.68 13.20
C PHE A 251 -2.66 -17.44 12.35
N SER A 252 -2.66 -17.59 11.02
CA SER A 252 -3.05 -16.50 10.13
C SER A 252 -4.49 -16.03 10.37
N LEU A 253 -5.43 -16.96 10.60
CA LEU A 253 -6.82 -16.61 10.91
C LEU A 253 -6.96 -15.80 12.21
N TYR A 254 -6.09 -16.03 13.20
CA TYR A 254 -6.10 -15.25 14.45
C TYR A 254 -5.85 -13.76 14.22
N PHE A 255 -5.01 -13.40 13.25
CA PHE A 255 -4.78 -12.01 12.87
C PHE A 255 -5.84 -11.50 11.88
N LEU A 256 -6.23 -12.30 10.90
CA LEU A 256 -7.08 -11.83 9.81
C LEU A 256 -8.54 -11.58 10.23
N ILE A 257 -9.09 -12.38 11.16
CA ILE A 257 -10.50 -12.25 11.58
C ILE A 257 -10.74 -10.89 12.29
N PRO A 258 -9.97 -10.51 13.33
CA PRO A 258 -10.11 -9.18 13.94
C PRO A 258 -9.78 -8.05 12.96
N PHE A 259 -8.75 -8.23 12.13
CA PHE A 259 -8.37 -7.26 11.11
C PHE A 259 -9.52 -6.96 10.14
N LEU A 260 -10.20 -7.98 9.63
CA LEU A 260 -11.33 -7.82 8.72
C LEU A 260 -12.50 -7.12 9.42
N ALA A 261 -12.78 -7.44 10.67
CA ALA A 261 -13.88 -6.85 11.43
C ALA A 261 -13.69 -5.33 11.68
N VAL A 262 -12.48 -4.91 12.08
CA VAL A 262 -12.18 -3.48 12.27
C VAL A 262 -12.10 -2.73 10.94
N SER A 263 -11.56 -3.36 9.89
CA SER A 263 -11.46 -2.77 8.55
C SER A 263 -12.82 -2.60 7.91
N TRP A 264 -13.74 -3.56 8.08
CA TRP A 264 -15.13 -3.44 7.64
C TRP A 264 -15.83 -2.24 8.29
N SER A 265 -15.58 -2.03 9.58
CA SER A 265 -16.14 -0.88 10.32
C SER A 265 -15.62 0.45 9.79
N LEU A 266 -14.32 0.53 9.46
CA LEU A 266 -13.72 1.69 8.80
C LEU A 266 -14.30 1.92 7.42
N TYR A 267 -14.37 0.88 6.58
CA TYR A 267 -14.92 0.98 5.23
C TYR A 267 -16.35 1.50 5.21
N ARG A 268 -17.19 1.12 6.19
CA ARG A 268 -18.57 1.64 6.29
C ARG A 268 -18.66 3.17 6.45
N VAL A 269 -17.65 3.81 7.03
CA VAL A 269 -17.59 5.26 7.21
C VAL A 269 -16.64 5.97 6.23
N ASN A 270 -15.72 5.23 5.61
CA ASN A 270 -14.74 5.74 4.63
C ASN A 270 -15.20 5.57 3.16
N ARG A 271 -16.08 4.62 2.85
CA ARG A 271 -16.66 4.48 1.50
C ARG A 271 -17.37 5.76 1.06
N TYR A 272 -17.45 5.97 -0.26
CA TYR A 272 -18.13 7.12 -0.84
C TYR A 272 -19.58 7.31 -0.32
N PRO A 273 -19.98 8.53 0.08
CA PRO A 273 -19.14 9.69 0.36
C PRO A 273 -18.41 9.52 1.70
N ALA A 274 -17.08 9.65 1.71
CA ALA A 274 -16.29 9.46 2.93
C ALA A 274 -16.67 10.46 4.03
N LYS A 275 -16.75 9.96 5.26
CA LYS A 275 -16.92 10.75 6.50
C LYS A 275 -15.62 10.85 7.31
N VAL A 276 -14.65 10.00 6.97
CA VAL A 276 -13.34 9.90 7.58
C VAL A 276 -12.31 9.46 6.54
N PHE A 277 -11.05 9.87 6.70
CA PHE A 277 -9.91 9.33 5.98
C PHE A 277 -9.11 8.37 6.86
N VAL A 278 -8.57 7.33 6.21
CA VAL A 278 -7.88 6.24 6.87
C VAL A 278 -6.47 6.64 7.34
N GLY A 279 -5.78 7.50 6.57
CA GLY A 279 -4.39 7.93 6.78
C GLY A 279 -3.35 6.85 6.44
N ASP A 280 -2.08 7.25 6.41
CA ASP A 280 -0.92 6.36 6.29
C ASP A 280 -0.95 5.29 7.39
N THR A 281 -1.48 5.66 8.57
CA THR A 281 -1.73 4.75 9.70
C THR A 281 -2.40 3.44 9.28
N PHE A 282 -3.50 3.52 8.51
CA PHE A 282 -4.22 2.32 8.11
C PHE A 282 -3.44 1.51 7.06
N CYS A 283 -2.85 2.18 6.07
CA CYS A 283 -2.08 1.52 5.01
C CYS A 283 -0.92 0.72 5.60
N TYR A 284 -0.24 1.30 6.59
CA TYR A 284 0.87 0.69 7.32
C TYR A 284 0.40 -0.47 8.20
N PHE A 285 -0.69 -0.27 8.95
CA PHE A 285 -1.32 -1.31 9.75
C PHE A 285 -1.75 -2.53 8.90
N ALA A 286 -2.45 -2.29 7.78
CA ALA A 286 -2.92 -3.34 6.89
C ALA A 286 -1.75 -4.08 6.23
N GLY A 287 -0.81 -3.34 5.63
CA GLY A 287 0.35 -3.91 4.96
C GLY A 287 1.19 -4.79 5.89
N MET A 288 1.46 -4.33 7.13
CA MET A 288 2.20 -5.13 8.08
C MET A 288 1.42 -6.35 8.56
N THR A 289 0.11 -6.23 8.81
CA THR A 289 -0.72 -7.39 9.16
C THR A 289 -0.66 -8.47 8.08
N PHE A 290 -0.73 -8.08 6.80
CA PHE A 290 -0.57 -9.00 5.69
C PHE A 290 0.84 -9.61 5.59
N ALA A 291 1.88 -8.80 5.77
CA ALA A 291 3.26 -9.29 5.76
C ALA A 291 3.52 -10.29 6.89
N VAL A 292 3.03 -10.00 8.11
CA VAL A 292 3.12 -10.90 9.29
C VAL A 292 2.54 -12.26 8.97
N VAL A 293 1.28 -12.30 8.50
CA VAL A 293 0.63 -13.59 8.21
C VAL A 293 1.23 -14.28 7.00
N GLY A 294 1.71 -13.56 5.99
CA GLY A 294 2.37 -14.15 4.82
C GLY A 294 3.75 -14.76 5.13
N ILE A 295 4.53 -14.09 5.98
CA ILE A 295 5.88 -14.53 6.38
C ILE A 295 5.78 -15.70 7.35
N LEU A 296 5.08 -15.53 8.48
CA LEU A 296 4.95 -16.59 9.50
C LEU A 296 4.02 -17.72 9.05
N GLY A 297 3.13 -17.44 8.09
CA GLY A 297 2.29 -18.42 7.42
C GLY A 297 2.99 -19.22 6.31
N HIS A 298 4.23 -18.85 5.93
CA HIS A 298 4.96 -19.45 4.81
C HIS A 298 4.24 -19.43 3.45
N PHE A 299 3.28 -18.52 3.26
CA PHE A 299 2.51 -18.36 2.02
C PHE A 299 2.72 -16.99 1.35
N SER A 300 3.88 -16.35 1.58
CA SER A 300 4.22 -15.04 0.99
C SER A 300 4.10 -14.98 -0.54
N LYS A 301 4.31 -16.09 -1.25
CA LYS A 301 4.09 -16.18 -2.70
C LYS A 301 2.60 -16.03 -3.05
N THR A 302 1.72 -16.75 -2.35
CA THR A 302 0.26 -16.64 -2.52
C THR A 302 -0.22 -15.25 -2.10
N LEU A 303 0.34 -14.68 -1.04
CA LEU A 303 0.07 -13.30 -0.63
C LEU A 303 0.35 -12.32 -1.79
N LEU A 304 1.50 -12.44 -2.45
CA LEU A 304 1.86 -11.57 -3.57
C LEU A 304 0.92 -11.71 -4.76
N LEU A 305 0.35 -12.91 -5.00
CA LEU A 305 -0.70 -13.08 -6.02
C LEU A 305 -1.98 -12.28 -5.67
N PHE A 306 -2.38 -12.23 -4.40
CA PHE A 306 -3.49 -11.38 -3.97
C PHE A 306 -3.15 -9.88 -4.04
N PHE A 307 -1.86 -9.52 -3.99
CA PHE A 307 -1.38 -8.14 -4.17
C PHE A 307 -1.18 -7.73 -5.64
N LEU A 308 -1.68 -8.50 -6.60
CA LEU A 308 -1.41 -8.26 -8.02
C LEU A 308 -1.77 -6.83 -8.50
N PRO A 309 -2.92 -6.23 -8.15
CA PRO A 309 -3.20 -4.83 -8.51
C PRO A 309 -2.20 -3.83 -7.92
N GLN A 310 -1.78 -4.05 -6.67
CA GLN A 310 -0.79 -3.22 -5.98
C GLN A 310 0.58 -3.35 -6.63
N ILE A 311 0.98 -4.57 -7.03
CA ILE A 311 2.20 -4.83 -7.80
C ILE A 311 2.15 -4.08 -9.14
N ILE A 312 1.05 -4.20 -9.89
CA ILE A 312 0.88 -3.51 -11.17
C ILE A 312 0.96 -2.00 -10.98
N ASN A 313 0.30 -1.44 -9.97
CA ASN A 313 0.36 -0.01 -9.68
C ASN A 313 1.76 0.46 -9.27
N PHE A 314 2.48 -0.32 -8.47
CA PHE A 314 3.86 -0.03 -8.08
C PHE A 314 4.81 -0.04 -9.28
N LEU A 315 4.76 -1.09 -10.11
CA LEU A 315 5.57 -1.18 -11.33
C LEU A 315 5.25 -0.05 -12.31
N TYR A 316 3.98 0.24 -12.53
CA TYR A 316 3.55 1.33 -13.40
C TYR A 316 3.98 2.71 -12.86
N SER A 317 3.94 2.89 -11.54
CA SER A 317 4.40 4.12 -10.86
C SER A 317 5.91 4.30 -10.83
N THR A 318 6.70 3.24 -11.10
CA THR A 318 8.15 3.22 -10.87
C THR A 318 8.89 4.37 -11.57
N PRO A 319 8.62 4.74 -12.83
CA PRO A 319 9.31 5.87 -13.46
C PRO A 319 9.14 7.19 -12.70
N GLN A 320 7.97 7.42 -12.09
CA GLN A 320 7.73 8.60 -11.27
C GLN A 320 8.34 8.47 -9.88
N LEU A 321 8.19 7.32 -9.21
CA LEU A 321 8.71 7.10 -7.86
C LEU A 321 10.24 7.23 -7.79
N PHE A 322 10.94 6.83 -8.84
CA PHE A 322 12.40 6.94 -8.96
C PHE A 322 12.87 8.23 -9.63
N GLY A 323 11.96 9.15 -9.95
CA GLY A 323 12.29 10.46 -10.53
C GLY A 323 12.82 10.42 -11.98
N LEU A 324 12.58 9.31 -12.71
CA LEU A 324 12.88 9.22 -14.14
C LEU A 324 11.91 10.09 -14.96
N ILE A 325 10.67 10.22 -14.47
CA ILE A 325 9.65 11.16 -14.94
C ILE A 325 9.25 12.03 -13.74
N PRO A 326 9.00 13.34 -13.89
CA PRO A 326 8.55 14.20 -12.82
C PRO A 326 7.34 13.63 -12.07
N CYS A 327 7.47 13.58 -10.75
CA CYS A 327 6.47 13.03 -9.83
C CYS A 327 5.85 14.16 -9.02
N PRO A 328 4.60 14.57 -9.31
CA PRO A 328 3.93 15.56 -8.50
C PRO A 328 3.59 14.99 -7.12
N ARG A 329 3.46 15.86 -6.13
CA ARG A 329 3.14 15.47 -4.74
C ARG A 329 1.83 14.67 -4.66
N HIS A 330 0.82 15.08 -5.43
CA HIS A 330 -0.46 14.38 -5.52
C HIS A 330 -0.65 13.85 -6.94
N ARG A 331 -0.88 12.53 -7.05
CA ARG A 331 -1.12 11.82 -8.32
C ARG A 331 -2.58 11.33 -8.44
N LEU A 332 -3.44 11.89 -7.60
CA LEU A 332 -4.89 11.66 -7.57
C LEU A 332 -5.52 12.05 -8.91
N PRO A 333 -6.62 11.42 -9.33
CA PRO A 333 -7.39 11.90 -10.47
C PRO A 333 -7.91 13.32 -10.22
N ARG A 334 -8.19 14.06 -11.29
CA ARG A 334 -8.72 15.42 -11.21
C ARG A 334 -10.24 15.39 -11.27
N TYR A 335 -10.89 15.95 -10.25
CA TYR A 335 -12.33 16.19 -10.29
C TYR A 335 -12.67 17.40 -11.17
N ASP A 336 -13.64 17.24 -12.07
CA ASP A 336 -14.22 18.33 -12.84
C ASP A 336 -15.62 18.66 -12.32
N SER A 337 -15.81 19.91 -11.91
CA SER A 337 -17.08 20.38 -11.36
C SER A 337 -18.17 20.57 -12.42
N THR A 338 -17.81 20.62 -13.70
CA THR A 338 -18.75 20.85 -14.80
C THR A 338 -19.56 19.61 -15.14
N ASP A 339 -18.93 18.43 -15.16
CA ASP A 339 -19.57 17.15 -15.43
C ASP A 339 -19.74 16.27 -14.17
N GLY A 340 -19.06 16.61 -13.06
CA GLY A 340 -19.10 15.86 -11.82
C GLY A 340 -18.29 14.55 -11.85
N LEU A 341 -17.35 14.42 -12.78
CA LEU A 341 -16.58 13.21 -13.01
C LEU A 341 -15.10 13.38 -12.62
N LEU A 342 -14.43 12.25 -12.44
CA LEU A 342 -12.98 12.15 -12.29
C LEU A 342 -12.34 11.91 -13.65
N HIS A 343 -11.35 12.73 -13.96
CA HIS A 343 -10.52 12.67 -15.17
C HIS A 343 -9.08 12.29 -14.81
N PRO A 344 -8.32 11.68 -15.73
CA PRO A 344 -6.90 11.44 -15.53
C PRO A 344 -6.17 12.75 -15.20
N SER A 345 -5.36 12.75 -14.14
CA SER A 345 -4.47 13.88 -13.85
C SER A 345 -3.17 13.76 -14.64
N ARG A 346 -2.55 14.90 -14.92
CA ARG A 346 -1.38 15.00 -15.80
C ARG A 346 -0.24 15.78 -15.15
N VAL A 347 0.98 15.52 -15.60
CA VAL A 347 2.19 16.26 -15.24
C VAL A 347 2.78 16.90 -16.49
N ARG A 348 3.23 18.15 -16.36
CA ARG A 348 3.86 18.93 -17.44
C ARG A 348 5.32 19.19 -17.11
N PHE A 349 6.18 19.03 -18.10
CA PHE A 349 7.60 19.31 -17.95
C PHE A 349 8.27 19.58 -19.30
N HIS A 350 9.39 20.27 -19.25
CA HIS A 350 10.22 20.50 -20.43
C HIS A 350 10.98 19.19 -20.77
N PRO A 351 10.91 18.63 -21.98
CA PRO A 351 11.53 17.33 -22.31
C PRO A 351 13.05 17.31 -22.08
N LYS A 352 13.74 18.44 -22.31
CA LYS A 352 15.17 18.60 -21.98
C LYS A 352 15.52 18.49 -20.49
N SER A 353 14.55 18.60 -19.58
CA SER A 353 14.78 18.43 -18.14
C SER A 353 14.94 16.96 -17.73
N LEU A 354 14.55 16.02 -18.58
CA LEU A 354 14.69 14.59 -18.31
C LEU A 354 16.13 14.12 -18.49
N SER A 355 16.54 13.21 -17.61
CA SER A 355 17.77 12.42 -17.79
C SER A 355 17.67 11.55 -19.06
N ARG A 356 18.80 11.04 -19.57
CA ARG A 356 18.81 10.11 -20.72
C ARG A 356 17.94 8.87 -20.47
N ALA A 357 17.99 8.34 -19.26
CA ALA A 357 17.13 7.23 -18.84
C ALA A 357 15.65 7.63 -18.83
N GLY A 358 15.32 8.82 -18.33
CA GLY A 358 13.96 9.36 -18.36
C GLY A 358 13.41 9.55 -19.78
N GLN A 359 14.24 10.07 -20.69
CA GLN A 359 13.89 10.21 -22.11
C GLN A 359 13.66 8.85 -22.78
N LEU A 360 14.50 7.85 -22.50
CA LEU A 360 14.32 6.49 -23.01
C LEU A 360 13.00 5.89 -22.51
N VAL A 361 12.71 6.00 -21.20
CA VAL A 361 11.46 5.50 -20.62
C VAL A 361 10.25 6.19 -21.24
N LEU A 362 10.28 7.52 -21.38
CA LEU A 362 9.21 8.29 -22.01
C LEU A 362 8.97 7.82 -23.45
N SER A 363 10.04 7.66 -24.23
CA SER A 363 9.97 7.22 -25.63
C SER A 363 9.38 5.81 -25.75
N VAL A 364 9.87 4.85 -24.96
CA VAL A 364 9.38 3.47 -24.96
C VAL A 364 7.91 3.42 -24.53
N PHE A 365 7.54 4.12 -23.45
CA PHE A 365 6.17 4.10 -22.94
C PHE A 365 5.19 4.75 -23.92
N SER A 366 5.62 5.83 -24.58
CA SER A 366 4.83 6.49 -25.63
C SER A 366 4.67 5.59 -26.85
N HIS A 367 5.73 4.91 -27.29
CA HIS A 367 5.69 4.02 -28.45
C HIS A 367 4.82 2.78 -28.21
N LEU A 368 4.83 2.25 -26.98
CA LEU A 368 3.97 1.13 -26.56
C LEU A 368 2.52 1.55 -26.25
N GLY A 369 2.16 2.84 -26.35
CA GLY A 369 0.81 3.34 -26.04
C GLY A 369 0.45 3.29 -24.54
N ILE A 370 1.43 3.05 -23.68
CA ILE A 370 1.27 2.92 -22.22
C ILE A 370 0.89 4.28 -21.60
N ILE A 371 1.37 5.38 -22.19
CA ILE A 371 1.10 6.76 -21.76
C ILE A 371 0.56 7.59 -22.92
N GLU A 372 -0.27 8.58 -22.61
CA GLU A 372 -0.66 9.61 -23.57
C GLU A 372 0.30 10.81 -23.41
N CYS A 373 1.05 11.11 -24.47
CA CYS A 373 1.94 12.27 -24.53
C CYS A 373 1.31 13.34 -25.43
N LYS A 374 1.09 14.54 -24.89
CA LYS A 374 0.71 15.72 -25.69
C LYS A 374 1.85 16.72 -25.73
N LEU A 375 2.25 17.12 -26.93
CA LEU A 375 3.06 18.32 -27.11
C LEU A 375 2.14 19.52 -26.98
N CYS A 376 2.36 20.34 -25.94
CA CYS A 376 1.65 21.58 -25.74
C CYS A 376 2.55 22.74 -26.21
N PRO A 377 2.15 23.49 -27.25
CA PRO A 377 2.78 24.76 -27.54
C PRO A 377 2.27 25.79 -26.54
N ASP A 378 2.94 25.95 -25.40
CA ASP A 378 2.60 27.05 -24.49
C ASP A 378 3.16 28.36 -25.08
N CYS A 379 2.28 29.28 -25.46
CA CYS A 379 2.64 30.68 -25.62
C CYS A 379 2.73 31.28 -24.22
N ILE A 380 3.93 31.65 -23.77
CA ILE A 380 4.15 32.30 -22.48
C ILE A 380 3.23 33.53 -22.34
N PRO A 381 2.31 33.60 -21.35
CA PRO A 381 1.73 34.87 -20.94
C PRO A 381 2.59 35.48 -19.83
N ASN A 382 2.85 36.79 -19.94
CA ASN A 382 3.48 37.71 -18.99
C ASN A 382 5.00 37.94 -19.11
N ILE A 383 5.36 38.83 -20.03
CA ILE A 383 6.24 39.95 -19.68
C ILE A 383 5.33 41.02 -19.04
N PRO A 384 5.64 41.59 -17.86
CA PRO A 384 4.88 42.72 -17.33
C PRO A 384 5.03 43.91 -18.29
N ALA A 385 3.99 44.21 -19.05
CA ALA A 385 3.89 45.43 -19.82
C ALA A 385 3.47 46.58 -18.90
N ALA A 386 4.42 47.21 -18.22
CA ALA A 386 4.29 48.59 -17.71
C ALA A 386 5.63 49.16 -17.21
N LEU A 387 6.53 49.51 -18.14
CA LEU A 387 7.32 50.73 -17.97
C LEU A 387 6.62 51.79 -18.83
N LYS A 388 5.66 52.51 -18.22
CA LYS A 388 5.16 53.76 -18.82
C LYS A 388 6.28 54.80 -18.68
N PRO A 389 6.58 55.60 -19.72
CA PRO A 389 7.27 56.86 -19.53
C PRO A 389 6.29 57.81 -18.84
N GLU A 390 6.55 58.19 -17.59
CA GLU A 390 5.85 59.30 -16.97
C GLU A 390 6.34 60.62 -17.56
N ASN A 391 5.36 61.50 -17.77
CA ASN A 391 5.47 62.79 -18.40
C ASN A 391 6.40 63.74 -17.64
N VAL A 392 7.10 64.55 -18.45
CA VAL A 392 7.88 65.73 -18.10
C VAL A 392 7.05 66.75 -17.30
N ALA A 393 7.64 67.30 -16.23
CA ALA A 393 7.33 68.64 -15.71
C ALA A 393 8.42 69.61 -16.19
N PRO A 394 8.11 70.87 -16.56
CA PRO A 394 9.09 71.80 -17.09
C PRO A 394 9.79 72.55 -15.95
N GLN A 395 11.13 72.55 -15.93
CA GLN A 395 11.90 73.59 -15.26
C GLN A 395 13.05 74.07 -16.15
N ALA A 396 13.17 75.40 -16.16
CA ALA A 396 13.96 76.25 -17.03
C ALA A 396 15.48 76.09 -16.87
N GLY A 397 16.19 76.37 -17.96
CA GLY A 397 17.64 76.58 -17.99
C GLY A 397 18.09 76.84 -19.42
N HIS A 398 18.43 78.09 -19.72
CA HIS A 398 19.06 78.54 -20.95
C HIS A 398 20.32 77.72 -21.30
N GLU A 399 20.57 77.45 -22.59
CA GLU A 399 21.65 78.10 -23.37
C GLU A 399 21.73 77.55 -24.82
N ASN A 400 22.26 78.41 -25.69
CA ASN A 400 22.20 78.40 -27.16
C ASN A 400 22.85 77.20 -27.86
N MET A 401 22.23 76.70 -28.93
CA MET A 401 22.96 76.22 -30.13
C MET A 401 22.06 76.13 -31.36
N SER A 402 22.64 76.45 -32.52
CA SER A 402 21.99 76.74 -33.80
C SER A 402 21.29 75.55 -34.47
N SER A 403 20.11 75.83 -35.01
CA SER A 403 19.37 75.02 -35.97
C SER A 403 20.13 74.86 -37.28
N ASP A 404 20.60 73.65 -37.61
CA ASP A 404 20.67 73.13 -39.00
C ASP A 404 21.19 71.67 -39.11
N GLU A 405 21.64 71.00 -38.03
CA GLU A 405 22.14 69.61 -38.11
C GLU A 405 21.15 68.51 -37.69
N GLU A 406 19.98 68.84 -37.14
CA GLU A 406 19.08 67.84 -36.56
C GLU A 406 18.15 67.14 -37.57
N GLN A 407 17.85 67.79 -38.71
CA GLN A 407 16.89 67.26 -39.68
C GLN A 407 17.46 66.18 -40.64
N ALA A 408 18.77 65.99 -40.69
CA ALA A 408 19.40 64.97 -41.55
C ALA A 408 19.53 63.59 -40.88
N SER A 409 19.46 63.50 -39.54
CA SER A 409 19.66 62.24 -38.81
C SER A 409 18.36 61.43 -38.62
N GLU A 410 17.21 62.09 -38.49
CA GLU A 410 15.92 61.42 -38.27
C GLU A 410 15.37 60.70 -39.51
N LYS A 411 15.59 61.27 -40.71
CA LYS A 411 15.15 60.63 -41.97
C LYS A 411 15.91 59.35 -42.31
N ARG A 412 17.11 59.12 -41.74
CA ARG A 412 17.85 57.86 -41.91
C ARG A 412 17.48 56.79 -40.88
N ARG A 413 16.94 57.15 -39.72
CA ARG A 413 16.47 56.19 -38.70
C ARG A 413 15.07 55.64 -38.97
N ALA A 414 14.25 56.34 -39.75
CA ALA A 414 12.86 55.95 -40.03
C ALA A 414 12.69 54.88 -41.15
N ARG A 415 13.76 54.44 -41.83
CA ARG A 415 13.67 53.49 -42.97
C ARG A 415 14.09 52.05 -42.70
N SER A 416 14.33 51.65 -41.44
CA SER A 416 14.84 50.30 -41.09
C SER A 416 13.97 49.48 -40.12
N ARG A 417 12.67 49.79 -39.99
CA ARG A 417 11.77 49.01 -39.13
C ARG A 417 10.53 48.55 -39.87
N SER A 418 10.70 47.55 -40.74
CA SER A 418 9.61 46.60 -40.99
C SER A 418 9.31 45.84 -39.70
N PRO A 419 8.03 45.54 -39.38
CA PRO A 419 7.71 44.71 -38.24
C PRO A 419 8.16 43.28 -38.59
N VAL A 420 9.35 42.90 -38.12
CA VAL A 420 9.71 41.48 -38.02
C VAL A 420 8.71 40.90 -37.03
N HIS A 421 7.81 40.03 -37.50
CA HIS A 421 7.10 39.10 -36.63
C HIS A 421 8.14 38.24 -35.92
N ALA A 422 8.62 38.70 -34.77
CA ALA A 422 9.40 37.90 -33.86
C ALA A 422 8.46 36.81 -33.34
N LYS A 423 8.52 35.61 -33.92
CA LYS A 423 7.98 34.40 -33.30
C LYS A 423 8.55 34.34 -31.89
N LEU A 424 7.71 34.55 -30.87
CA LEU A 424 8.09 34.20 -29.50
C LEU A 424 8.57 32.73 -29.52
N PRO A 425 9.66 32.40 -28.81
CA PRO A 425 10.08 31.00 -28.71
C PRO A 425 8.98 30.23 -27.99
N THR A 426 8.19 29.47 -28.75
CA THR A 426 7.32 28.42 -28.22
C THR A 426 8.24 27.33 -27.67
N GLU A 427 8.34 27.22 -26.35
CA GLU A 427 8.99 26.07 -25.74
C GLU A 427 8.07 24.85 -25.84
N GLU A 428 8.61 23.74 -26.34
CA GLU A 428 7.87 22.48 -26.43
C GLU A 428 7.73 21.88 -25.04
N ILE A 429 6.54 21.97 -24.45
CA ILE A 429 6.22 21.31 -23.18
C ILE A 429 5.56 19.97 -23.47
N VAL A 430 5.99 18.93 -22.75
CA VAL A 430 5.35 17.62 -22.82
C VAL A 430 4.43 17.48 -21.63
N GLU A 431 3.19 17.09 -21.90
CA GLU A 431 2.19 16.71 -20.91
C GLU A 431 1.96 15.19 -20.97
N VAL A 432 2.07 14.54 -19.80
CA VAL A 432 1.91 13.08 -19.65
C VAL A 432 0.92 12.78 -18.52
N ASP A 433 0.10 11.75 -18.66
CA ASP A 433 -0.74 11.27 -17.56
C ASP A 433 0.10 10.81 -16.35
N ASN A 434 -0.42 11.03 -15.15
CA ASN A 434 0.21 10.50 -13.94
C ASN A 434 0.16 8.96 -13.94
N LEU A 435 1.31 8.34 -13.68
CA LEU A 435 1.50 6.90 -13.81
C LEU A 435 0.95 6.17 -12.58
N THR A 436 -0.37 6.03 -12.52
CA THR A 436 -1.10 5.24 -11.52
C THR A 436 -2.18 4.41 -12.23
N VAL A 437 -2.51 3.24 -11.68
CA VAL A 437 -3.58 2.39 -12.23
C VAL A 437 -4.92 3.13 -12.23
N ILE A 438 -5.14 4.05 -11.28
CA ILE A 438 -6.34 4.89 -11.21
C ILE A 438 -6.46 5.76 -12.47
N ASN A 439 -5.40 6.52 -12.81
CA ASN A 439 -5.40 7.37 -14.00
C ASN A 439 -5.42 6.54 -15.29
N MET A 440 -4.70 5.42 -15.34
CA MET A 440 -4.72 4.50 -16.49
C MET A 440 -6.13 3.97 -16.75
N MET A 441 -6.87 3.58 -15.71
CA MET A 441 -8.24 3.09 -15.83
C MET A 441 -9.19 4.19 -16.33
N LEU A 442 -9.09 5.41 -15.79
CA LEU A 442 -9.90 6.55 -16.24
C LEU A 442 -9.59 6.95 -17.69
N ARG A 443 -8.34 6.75 -18.13
CA ARG A 443 -7.95 6.95 -19.54
C ARG A 443 -8.57 5.90 -20.45
N VAL A 444 -8.49 4.62 -20.07
CA VAL A 444 -8.94 3.49 -20.91
C VAL A 444 -10.47 3.33 -20.92
N LEU A 445 -11.12 3.50 -19.77
CA LEU A 445 -12.57 3.29 -19.60
C LEU A 445 -13.38 4.58 -19.63
N GLY A 446 -12.72 5.72 -19.83
CA GLY A 446 -13.29 7.06 -19.79
C GLY A 446 -13.52 7.60 -18.36
N PRO A 447 -13.83 8.91 -18.25
CA PRO A 447 -14.14 9.57 -16.98
C PRO A 447 -15.31 8.92 -16.26
N LYS A 448 -15.24 8.85 -14.92
CA LYS A 448 -16.26 8.22 -14.07
C LYS A 448 -16.44 9.02 -12.80
N ASN A 449 -17.58 8.90 -12.14
CA ASN A 449 -17.71 9.44 -10.79
C ASN A 449 -16.82 8.66 -9.81
N GLU A 450 -16.55 9.26 -8.64
CA GLU A 450 -15.62 8.68 -7.66
C GLU A 450 -16.05 7.30 -7.15
N GLN A 451 -17.35 7.10 -6.95
CA GLN A 451 -17.89 5.82 -6.49
C GLN A 451 -17.70 4.71 -7.53
N GLN A 452 -18.00 4.99 -8.79
CA GLN A 452 -17.81 4.09 -9.93
C GLN A 452 -16.33 3.78 -10.13
N THR A 453 -15.46 4.79 -9.98
CA THR A 453 -14.00 4.64 -10.04
C THR A 453 -13.53 3.64 -8.99
N THR A 454 -13.92 3.88 -7.73
CA THR A 454 -13.59 2.99 -6.61
C THR A 454 -14.13 1.58 -6.85
N ASN A 455 -15.40 1.42 -7.23
CA ASN A 455 -16.00 0.12 -7.48
C ASN A 455 -15.28 -0.65 -8.60
N THR A 456 -14.85 0.04 -9.66
CA THR A 456 -14.13 -0.60 -10.78
C THR A 456 -12.76 -1.12 -10.32
N LEU A 457 -12.04 -0.34 -9.51
CA LEU A 457 -10.74 -0.76 -8.94
C LEU A 457 -10.91 -1.92 -7.94
N LEU A 458 -11.98 -1.92 -7.15
CA LEU A 458 -12.31 -3.04 -6.25
C LEU A 458 -12.72 -4.30 -7.02
N LEU A 459 -13.45 -4.17 -8.14
CA LEU A 459 -13.74 -5.29 -9.03
C LEU A 459 -12.48 -5.86 -9.67
N LEU A 460 -11.53 -5.01 -10.07
CA LEU A 460 -10.21 -5.45 -10.53
C LEU A 460 -9.49 -6.26 -9.43
N GLN A 461 -9.57 -5.82 -8.17
CA GLN A 461 -9.00 -6.56 -7.03
C GLN A 461 -9.66 -7.93 -6.81
N VAL A 462 -10.99 -8.01 -6.94
CA VAL A 462 -11.72 -9.30 -6.87
C VAL A 462 -11.30 -10.21 -8.02
N PHE A 463 -11.24 -9.68 -9.25
CA PHE A 463 -10.80 -10.42 -10.42
C PHE A 463 -9.38 -10.99 -10.24
N CYS A 464 -8.42 -10.17 -9.83
CA CYS A 464 -7.06 -10.61 -9.56
C CYS A 464 -7.00 -11.64 -8.41
N SER A 465 -7.87 -11.54 -7.41
CA SER A 465 -7.95 -12.54 -6.34
C SER A 465 -8.47 -13.89 -6.85
N CYS A 466 -9.47 -13.87 -7.74
CA CYS A 466 -9.96 -15.08 -8.39
C CYS A 466 -8.87 -15.71 -9.27
N LEU A 467 -8.13 -14.88 -10.02
CA LEU A 467 -6.98 -15.33 -10.80
C LEU A 467 -5.91 -15.97 -9.90
N ALA A 468 -5.61 -15.37 -8.74
CA ALA A 468 -4.69 -15.95 -7.77
C ALA A 468 -5.12 -17.34 -7.29
N PHE A 469 -6.41 -17.54 -7.02
CA PHE A 469 -6.95 -18.86 -6.67
C PHE A 469 -6.83 -19.87 -7.82
N ILE A 470 -7.12 -19.44 -9.06
CA ILE A 470 -6.95 -20.27 -10.26
C ILE A 470 -5.46 -20.63 -10.45
N THR A 471 -4.54 -19.68 -10.25
CA THR A 471 -3.10 -19.93 -10.32
C THR A 471 -2.65 -20.94 -9.24
N ARG A 472 -3.20 -20.81 -8.03
CA ARG A 472 -2.77 -21.59 -6.86
C ARG A 472 -3.30 -23.01 -6.82
N TYR A 473 -4.55 -23.25 -7.21
CA TYR A 473 -5.17 -24.57 -7.10
C TYR A 473 -5.13 -25.31 -8.45
N PRO A 474 -5.92 -24.93 -9.48
CA PRO A 474 -5.96 -25.71 -10.72
C PRO A 474 -4.71 -25.56 -11.61
N LEU A 475 -3.92 -24.48 -11.49
CA LEU A 475 -2.72 -24.26 -12.33
C LEU A 475 -1.39 -24.46 -11.61
N ALA A 476 -1.37 -24.84 -10.32
CA ALA A 476 -0.10 -25.01 -9.60
C ALA A 476 0.78 -26.10 -10.22
N TRP A 477 0.18 -27.15 -10.79
CA TRP A 477 0.90 -28.22 -11.47
C TRP A 477 1.74 -27.69 -12.66
N PHE A 478 1.24 -26.69 -13.39
CA PHE A 478 1.96 -26.09 -14.51
C PHE A 478 3.25 -25.40 -14.08
N PHE A 479 3.25 -24.77 -12.91
CA PHE A 479 4.41 -24.01 -12.41
C PHE A 479 5.34 -24.84 -11.55
N TYR A 480 4.83 -25.82 -10.80
CA TYR A 480 5.60 -26.53 -9.77
C TYR A 480 5.56 -28.05 -9.86
N ASP A 481 4.91 -28.64 -10.87
CA ASP A 481 4.80 -30.10 -11.07
C ASP A 481 4.26 -30.81 -9.81
N VAL A 482 3.33 -30.14 -9.13
CA VAL A 482 2.57 -30.70 -8.01
C VAL A 482 1.31 -31.33 -8.61
N PRO A 483 0.92 -32.57 -8.24
CA PRO A 483 -0.30 -33.18 -8.74
C PRO A 483 -1.50 -32.24 -8.58
N ALA A 484 -2.32 -32.11 -9.62
CA ALA A 484 -3.59 -31.39 -9.50
C ALA A 484 -4.49 -32.19 -8.53
N ASN A 485 -4.73 -31.63 -7.34
CA ASN A 485 -5.69 -32.18 -6.37
C ASN A 485 -7.10 -31.71 -6.67
#